data_AF-A0A4V2B008-F1
#
_entry.id   AF-A0A4V2B008-F1
#
_cell.length_a   1.000
_cell.length_b   1.000
_cell.length_c   1.000
_cell.angle_alpha   90.00
_cell.angle_beta   90.00
_cell.angle_gamma   90.00
#
_symmetry.space_group_name_H-M   'P 1'
#
loop_
_entity.id
_entity.type
_entity.pdbx_description
1 polymer ?
#
loop_
_entity_poly.entity_id
_entity_poly.type
_entity_poly.pdbx_seq_one_letter_code
_entity_poly.pdbx_strand_id
1 'polypeptide(L)'
;MRFLLATAAALFLSGTLLSCSPAPEVEKTTPADEATAEERAAIDRTLVQLTGLFRKNGYEGSFDKMPILVVSNDPGQPGWAGRCVGIGKGTGRYIAISRWAFQHNSEDESDSRLTAVLLHEIGHCYFAREHDHELVSSSTYETNVEYSGRRGRRQNRVDGVPATVMYVTRGHFPHASIVTANREFLTYYVRELLGFPKIQNINDLSKFKSVKIRKKLETAENDSVR
;
A
#
# COMPACT_ATOMS: atom_id res chain seq x y z
N MET A 1 55.30 13.01 38.82
CA MET A 1 54.27 12.05 39.29
C MET A 1 53.01 12.28 38.46
N ARG A 2 52.90 11.64 37.29
CA ARG A 2 51.88 10.61 36.97
C ARG A 2 50.55 10.76 37.73
N PHE A 3 49.54 11.34 37.10
CA PHE A 3 48.13 10.94 37.30
C PHE A 3 47.39 10.99 35.96
N LEU A 4 47.04 9.80 35.48
CA LEU A 4 46.10 9.51 34.42
C LEU A 4 44.68 9.74 34.97
N LEU A 5 43.85 10.49 34.26
CA LEU A 5 42.40 10.49 34.46
C LEU A 5 41.75 10.22 33.10
N ALA A 6 41.47 8.93 32.86
CA ALA A 6 40.60 8.46 31.80
C ALA A 6 39.16 8.49 32.32
N THR A 7 38.34 9.41 31.83
CA THR A 7 36.91 9.43 32.08
C THR A 7 36.22 8.48 31.09
N ALA A 8 35.76 7.35 31.62
CA ALA A 8 34.93 6.39 30.91
C ALA A 8 33.53 6.99 30.70
N ALA A 9 33.18 7.28 29.44
CA ALA A 9 31.80 7.54 29.03
C ALA A 9 31.13 6.19 28.74
N ALA A 10 30.45 5.64 29.75
CA ALA A 10 29.58 4.48 29.56
C ALA A 10 28.25 4.96 28.96
N LEU A 11 28.06 4.73 27.66
CA LEU A 11 26.77 4.81 26.98
C LEU A 11 25.82 3.76 27.60
N PHE A 12 24.81 4.20 28.33
CA PHE A 12 23.62 3.40 28.61
C PHE A 12 22.51 3.83 27.64
N LEU A 13 22.55 3.30 26.41
CA LEU A 13 21.37 3.23 25.54
C LEU A 13 20.80 1.81 25.67
N SER A 14 20.07 1.55 26.74
CA SER A 14 19.24 0.34 26.83
C SER A 14 17.93 0.62 26.09
N GLY A 15 17.92 0.15 24.84
CA GLY A 15 16.76 0.18 23.97
C GLY A 15 15.59 -0.60 24.55
N THR A 16 14.47 0.09 24.73
CA THR A 16 13.14 -0.53 24.70
C THR A 16 12.63 -0.43 23.27
N LEU A 17 13.18 -1.27 22.38
CA LEU A 17 12.47 -1.63 21.16
C LEU A 17 11.28 -2.45 21.63
N LEU A 18 10.11 -1.81 21.70
CA LEU A 18 8.84 -2.52 21.81
C LEU A 18 8.82 -3.55 20.68
N SER A 19 8.85 -4.81 21.11
CA SER A 19 8.84 -6.01 20.30
C SER A 19 7.57 -6.05 19.45
N CYS A 20 7.67 -5.67 18.18
CA CYS A 20 6.87 -6.31 17.15
C CYS A 20 7.30 -7.77 17.12
N SER A 21 6.44 -8.69 17.57
CA SER A 21 6.66 -10.10 17.28
C SER A 21 6.75 -10.23 15.75
N PRO A 22 7.88 -10.70 15.19
CA PRO A 22 7.95 -10.97 13.77
C PRO A 22 6.84 -11.99 13.47
N ALA A 23 6.11 -11.75 12.40
CA ALA A 23 5.19 -12.77 11.93
C ALA A 23 5.98 -14.06 11.64
N PRO A 24 5.40 -15.25 11.84
CA PRO A 24 6.04 -16.47 11.38
C PRO A 24 6.25 -16.36 9.86
N GLU A 25 7.50 -16.12 9.45
CA GLU A 25 7.86 -15.68 8.08
C GLU A 25 7.79 -16.81 7.04
N VAL A 26 7.51 -18.03 7.46
CA VAL A 26 7.60 -19.21 6.61
C VAL A 26 6.51 -20.20 7.00
N GLU A 27 5.59 -20.46 6.06
CA GLU A 27 4.70 -21.61 6.18
C GLU A 27 5.45 -22.90 5.78
N LYS A 28 5.16 -23.99 6.49
CA LYS A 28 5.78 -25.30 6.22
C LYS A 28 5.32 -25.86 4.87
N THR A 29 4.11 -25.53 4.45
CA THR A 29 3.46 -26.02 3.23
C THR A 29 2.56 -24.94 2.68
N THR A 30 2.40 -24.88 1.35
CA THR A 30 1.42 -24.00 0.72
C THR A 30 -0.01 -24.40 1.12
N PRO A 31 -0.87 -23.46 1.54
CA PRO A 31 -2.27 -23.77 1.83
C PRO A 31 -3.04 -24.13 0.57
N ALA A 32 -4.22 -24.73 0.74
CA ALA A 32 -5.13 -24.95 -0.37
C ALA A 32 -5.69 -23.62 -0.87
N ASP A 33 -5.91 -23.52 -2.18
CA ASP A 33 -6.65 -22.42 -2.77
C ASP A 33 -8.15 -22.62 -2.55
N GLU A 34 -8.79 -21.73 -1.81
CA GLU A 34 -10.22 -21.77 -1.52
C GLU A 34 -11.03 -20.79 -2.39
N ALA A 35 -10.45 -20.29 -3.48
CA ALA A 35 -11.12 -19.35 -4.36
C ALA A 35 -12.39 -19.97 -4.95
N THR A 36 -13.50 -19.23 -4.94
CA THR A 36 -14.63 -19.57 -5.81
C THR A 36 -14.26 -19.30 -7.28
N ALA A 37 -15.08 -19.79 -8.21
CA ALA A 37 -14.88 -19.52 -9.63
C ALA A 37 -14.93 -18.01 -9.94
N GLU A 38 -15.81 -17.27 -9.27
CA GLU A 38 -15.97 -15.82 -9.42
C GLU A 38 -14.76 -15.06 -8.86
N GLU A 39 -14.27 -15.44 -7.68
CA GLU A 39 -13.07 -14.85 -7.07
C GLU A 39 -11.83 -15.10 -7.94
N ARG A 40 -11.68 -16.32 -8.45
CA ARG A 40 -10.59 -16.68 -9.38
C ARG A 40 -10.66 -15.84 -10.65
N ALA A 41 -11.83 -15.75 -11.27
CA ALA A 41 -12.02 -14.92 -12.46
C ALA A 41 -11.73 -13.44 -12.20
N ALA A 42 -12.05 -12.92 -11.01
CA ALA A 42 -11.72 -11.55 -10.62
C ALA A 42 -10.21 -11.35 -10.47
N ILE A 43 -9.50 -12.27 -9.80
CA ILE A 43 -8.03 -12.25 -9.71
C ILE A 43 -7.42 -12.23 -11.11
N ASP A 44 -7.85 -13.12 -12.00
CA ASP A 44 -7.28 -13.25 -13.34
C ASP A 44 -7.47 -11.97 -14.17
N ARG A 45 -8.67 -11.36 -14.13
CA ARG A 45 -8.93 -10.08 -14.81
C ARG A 45 -8.06 -8.96 -14.26
N THR A 46 -7.95 -8.84 -12.94
CA THR A 46 -7.09 -7.83 -12.30
C THR A 46 -5.62 -8.05 -12.63
N LEU A 47 -5.14 -9.30 -12.65
CA LEU A 47 -3.77 -9.62 -13.05
C LEU A 47 -3.47 -9.27 -14.50
N VAL A 48 -4.40 -9.55 -15.42
CA VAL A 48 -4.26 -9.14 -16.83
C VAL A 48 -4.14 -7.61 -16.94
N GLN A 49 -4.98 -6.88 -16.22
CA GLN A 49 -4.94 -5.42 -16.19
C GLN A 49 -3.60 -4.91 -15.64
N LEU A 50 -3.16 -5.39 -14.47
CA LEU A 50 -1.90 -4.99 -13.85
C LEU A 50 -0.71 -5.36 -14.75
N THR A 51 -0.66 -6.57 -15.29
CA THR A 51 0.38 -7.01 -16.23
C THR A 51 0.45 -6.08 -17.44
N GLY A 52 -0.68 -5.73 -18.03
CA GLY A 52 -0.75 -4.78 -19.14
C GLY A 52 -0.22 -3.40 -18.76
N LEU A 53 -0.50 -2.92 -17.55
CA LEU A 53 -0.01 -1.64 -17.07
C LEU A 53 1.49 -1.65 -16.79
N PHE A 54 2.01 -2.70 -16.15
CA PHE A 54 3.44 -2.89 -15.92
C PHE A 54 4.21 -2.95 -17.24
N ARG A 55 3.73 -3.72 -18.24
CA ARG A 55 4.34 -3.79 -19.57
C ARG A 55 4.38 -2.44 -20.29
N LYS A 56 3.30 -1.67 -20.22
CA LYS A 56 3.26 -0.29 -20.77
C LYS A 56 4.27 0.65 -20.11
N ASN A 57 4.76 0.32 -18.91
CA ASN A 57 5.76 1.09 -18.17
C ASN A 57 7.15 0.44 -18.19
N GLY A 58 7.40 -0.52 -19.07
CA GLY A 58 8.74 -1.09 -19.31
C GLY A 58 9.07 -2.37 -18.53
N TYR A 59 8.11 -2.98 -17.84
CA TYR A 59 8.33 -4.30 -17.22
C TYR A 59 8.18 -5.42 -18.25
N GLU A 60 9.23 -6.23 -18.41
CA GLU A 60 9.23 -7.36 -19.36
C GLU A 60 8.86 -8.71 -18.70
N GLY A 61 8.70 -8.73 -17.38
CA GLY A 61 8.38 -9.96 -16.65
C GLY A 61 6.92 -10.41 -16.76
N SER A 62 6.60 -11.45 -15.99
CA SER A 62 5.26 -12.02 -15.88
C SER A 62 4.92 -12.27 -14.41
N PHE A 63 3.63 -12.16 -14.07
CA PHE A 63 3.10 -12.39 -12.72
C PHE A 63 2.51 -13.80 -12.53
N ASP A 64 2.73 -14.70 -13.48
CA ASP A 64 2.31 -16.12 -13.45
C ASP A 64 3.24 -17.03 -12.64
N LYS A 65 4.44 -16.56 -12.31
CA LYS A 65 5.46 -17.36 -11.62
C LYS A 65 5.12 -17.63 -10.15
N MET A 66 4.19 -16.88 -9.58
CA MET A 66 3.84 -16.94 -8.18
C MET A 66 2.35 -17.27 -8.01
N PRO A 67 2.00 -18.33 -7.28
CA PRO A 67 0.60 -18.65 -7.00
C PRO A 67 -0.08 -17.52 -6.24
N ILE A 68 -1.33 -17.23 -6.61
CA ILE A 68 -2.20 -16.32 -5.88
C ILE A 68 -3.36 -17.13 -5.33
N LEU A 69 -3.41 -17.29 -4.02
CA LEU A 69 -4.31 -18.19 -3.32
C LEU A 69 -5.32 -17.38 -2.52
N VAL A 70 -6.61 -17.71 -2.65
CA VAL A 70 -7.59 -17.23 -1.70
C VAL A 70 -7.56 -18.16 -0.51
N VAL A 71 -7.27 -17.63 0.68
CA VAL A 71 -7.22 -18.42 1.90
C VAL A 71 -8.35 -18.00 2.83
N SER A 72 -8.91 -18.95 3.58
CA SER A 72 -9.85 -18.62 4.65
C SER A 72 -9.14 -17.72 5.67
N ASN A 73 -9.88 -16.73 6.18
CA ASN A 73 -9.41 -15.97 7.32
C ASN A 73 -9.19 -16.94 8.47
N ASP A 74 -7.98 -16.95 9.03
CA ASP A 74 -7.74 -17.55 10.33
C ASP A 74 -8.72 -16.89 11.33
N PRO A 75 -9.66 -17.65 11.95
CA PRO A 75 -10.66 -17.09 12.84
C PRO A 75 -9.96 -16.49 14.07
N GLY A 76 -9.62 -15.20 13.99
CA GLY A 76 -8.93 -14.51 15.09
C GLY A 76 -8.16 -13.24 14.73
N GLN A 77 -7.86 -12.98 13.45
CA GLN A 77 -7.13 -11.76 13.06
C GLN A 77 -7.90 -10.89 12.06
N PRO A 78 -8.72 -9.93 12.54
CA PRO A 78 -9.27 -8.90 11.68
C PRO A 78 -8.12 -8.00 11.20
N GLY A 79 -7.91 -7.86 9.88
CA GLY A 79 -7.17 -6.70 9.36
C GLY A 79 -6.33 -6.88 8.09
N TRP A 80 -6.00 -8.11 7.67
CA TRP A 80 -5.13 -8.30 6.50
C TRP A 80 -5.92 -8.66 5.23
N ALA A 81 -5.52 -8.07 4.12
CA ALA A 81 -6.18 -8.17 2.82
C ALA A 81 -5.42 -9.06 1.84
N GLY A 82 -4.09 -8.94 1.89
CA GLY A 82 -3.14 -9.74 1.13
C GLY A 82 -1.90 -9.99 1.98
N ARG A 83 -1.11 -10.98 1.55
CA ARG A 83 0.19 -11.26 2.12
C ARG A 83 1.09 -11.98 1.14
N CYS A 84 2.32 -11.50 1.00
CA CYS A 84 3.38 -12.24 0.35
C CYS A 84 4.03 -13.22 1.34
N VAL A 85 3.89 -14.54 1.10
CA VAL A 85 4.35 -15.59 2.03
C VAL A 85 5.43 -16.44 1.41
N GLY A 86 6.47 -16.76 2.20
CA GLY A 86 7.50 -17.74 1.85
C GLY A 86 7.08 -19.18 2.17
N ILE A 87 7.47 -20.11 1.32
CA ILE A 87 7.24 -21.56 1.51
C ILE A 87 8.58 -22.22 1.85
N GLY A 88 8.61 -22.94 2.97
CA GLY A 88 9.79 -23.69 3.41
C GLY A 88 11.04 -22.80 3.62
N LYS A 89 12.24 -23.39 3.58
CA LYS A 89 13.51 -22.65 3.72
C LYS A 89 13.87 -21.84 2.46
N GLY A 90 12.93 -21.06 1.92
CA GLY A 90 13.09 -20.23 0.72
C GLY A 90 12.84 -20.95 -0.60
N THR A 91 12.11 -22.08 -0.60
CA THR A 91 11.88 -22.91 -1.79
C THR A 91 10.79 -22.38 -2.73
N GLY A 92 10.04 -21.36 -2.29
CA GLY A 92 9.01 -20.72 -3.10
C GLY A 92 8.33 -19.58 -2.34
N ARG A 93 7.48 -18.84 -3.03
CA ARG A 93 6.60 -17.81 -2.44
C ARG A 93 5.22 -17.93 -3.06
N TYR A 94 4.21 -17.40 -2.38
CA TYR A 94 2.86 -17.20 -2.92
C TYR A 94 2.26 -15.90 -2.37
N ILE A 95 1.25 -15.38 -3.06
CA ILE A 95 0.42 -14.29 -2.57
C ILE A 95 -0.84 -14.91 -1.96
N ALA A 96 -1.01 -14.79 -0.66
CA ALA A 96 -2.24 -15.10 0.04
C ALA A 96 -3.18 -13.89 -0.06
N ILE A 97 -4.45 -14.11 -0.37
CA ILE A 97 -5.48 -13.07 -0.39
C ILE A 97 -6.63 -13.52 0.50
N SER A 98 -7.10 -12.63 1.36
CA SER A 98 -8.30 -12.88 2.14
C SER A 98 -9.55 -12.49 1.36
N ARG A 99 -10.70 -13.09 1.69
CA ARG A 99 -11.99 -12.73 1.10
C ARG A 99 -12.36 -11.25 1.31
N TRP A 100 -11.71 -10.55 2.24
CA TRP A 100 -11.87 -9.12 2.44
C TRP A 100 -11.42 -8.27 1.25
N ALA A 101 -10.44 -8.74 0.46
CA ALA A 101 -9.98 -8.06 -0.75
C ALA A 101 -11.07 -7.97 -1.85
N PHE A 102 -12.02 -8.90 -1.84
CA PHE A 102 -13.14 -8.96 -2.77
C PHE A 102 -14.38 -8.19 -2.28
N GLN A 103 -14.34 -7.69 -1.03
CA GLN A 103 -15.41 -6.86 -0.51
C GLN A 103 -15.29 -5.44 -1.05
N HIS A 104 -16.44 -4.81 -1.34
CA HIS A 104 -16.52 -3.50 -2.00
C HIS A 104 -16.01 -3.51 -3.44
N ASN A 105 -16.63 -4.34 -4.29
CA ASN A 105 -16.50 -4.19 -5.73
C ASN A 105 -17.14 -2.87 -6.14
N SER A 106 -16.29 -1.87 -6.42
CA SER A 106 -16.68 -0.77 -7.29
C SER A 106 -17.16 -1.35 -8.63
N GLU A 107 -18.11 -0.68 -9.26
CA GLU A 107 -18.56 -1.08 -10.61
C GLU A 107 -17.50 -0.77 -11.71
N ASP A 108 -16.39 -0.15 -11.35
CA ASP A 108 -15.18 0.00 -12.18
C ASP A 108 -14.10 -0.95 -11.64
N GLU A 109 -13.68 -1.94 -12.43
CA GLU A 109 -12.69 -2.96 -12.03
C GLU A 109 -11.33 -2.35 -11.65
N SER A 110 -11.00 -1.18 -12.21
CA SER A 110 -9.79 -0.44 -11.86
C SER A 110 -9.87 0.24 -10.50
N ASP A 111 -11.09 0.39 -9.95
CA ASP A 111 -11.37 1.00 -8.65
C ASP A 111 -11.59 -0.04 -7.52
N SER A 112 -11.19 -1.30 -7.76
CA SER A 112 -11.46 -2.40 -6.84
C SER A 112 -10.38 -2.54 -5.76
N ARG A 113 -10.81 -2.85 -4.54
CA ARG A 113 -9.91 -3.17 -3.42
C ARG A 113 -8.92 -4.28 -3.79
N LEU A 114 -9.37 -5.28 -4.53
CA LEU A 114 -8.53 -6.36 -5.05
C LEU A 114 -7.34 -5.83 -5.85
N THR A 115 -7.55 -4.84 -6.73
CA THR A 115 -6.46 -4.20 -7.50
C THR A 115 -5.40 -3.58 -6.59
N ALA A 116 -5.82 -2.83 -5.56
CA ALA A 116 -4.88 -2.21 -4.63
C ALA A 116 -4.07 -3.26 -3.85
N VAL A 117 -4.75 -4.29 -3.35
CA VAL A 117 -4.14 -5.39 -2.60
C VAL A 117 -3.16 -6.16 -3.48
N LEU A 118 -3.57 -6.57 -4.68
CA LEU A 118 -2.69 -7.28 -5.61
C LEU A 118 -1.47 -6.46 -6.00
N LEU A 119 -1.64 -5.16 -6.25
CA LEU A 119 -0.50 -4.29 -6.57
C LEU A 119 0.48 -4.20 -5.40
N HIS A 120 -0.02 -4.08 -4.17
CA HIS A 120 0.79 -4.06 -2.95
C HIS A 120 1.57 -5.38 -2.76
N GLU A 121 0.89 -6.52 -2.87
CA GLU A 121 1.54 -7.82 -2.70
C GLU A 121 2.51 -8.17 -3.83
N ILE A 122 2.24 -7.71 -5.06
CA ILE A 122 3.21 -7.78 -6.16
C ILE A 122 4.47 -6.99 -5.79
N GLY A 123 4.33 -5.82 -5.16
CA GLY A 123 5.45 -5.05 -4.64
C GLY A 123 6.32 -5.85 -3.67
N HIS A 124 5.72 -6.53 -2.69
CA HIS A 124 6.44 -7.42 -1.78
C HIS A 124 7.09 -8.62 -2.48
N CYS A 125 6.34 -9.32 -3.33
CA CYS A 125 6.73 -10.62 -3.86
C CYS A 125 7.69 -10.56 -5.05
N TYR A 126 7.49 -9.62 -5.97
CA TYR A 126 8.25 -9.53 -7.21
C TYR A 126 9.35 -8.47 -7.15
N PHE A 127 9.13 -7.40 -6.36
CA PHE A 127 10.03 -6.26 -6.29
C PHE A 127 10.73 -6.11 -4.94
N ALA A 128 10.55 -7.07 -4.03
CA ALA A 128 11.15 -7.11 -2.70
C ALA A 128 10.99 -5.79 -1.93
N ARG A 129 9.84 -5.13 -2.11
CA ARG A 129 9.55 -3.87 -1.43
C ARG A 129 9.14 -4.14 0.01
N GLU A 130 9.60 -3.30 0.93
CA GLU A 130 9.11 -3.30 2.31
C GLU A 130 7.92 -2.35 2.45
N HIS A 131 7.17 -2.52 3.54
CA HIS A 131 6.15 -1.55 3.93
C HIS A 131 6.77 -0.16 4.08
N ASP A 132 5.99 0.86 3.74
CA ASP A 132 6.34 2.25 3.93
C ASP A 132 5.23 2.94 4.75
N HIS A 133 5.56 4.07 5.35
CA HIS A 133 4.65 4.89 6.16
C HIS A 133 4.70 6.36 5.74
N GLU A 134 5.34 6.67 4.61
CA GLU A 134 5.44 8.02 4.08
C GLU A 134 4.10 8.49 3.48
N LEU A 135 3.52 9.51 4.12
CA LEU A 135 2.30 10.18 3.69
C LEU A 135 2.61 11.63 3.30
N VAL A 136 2.36 11.98 2.03
CA VAL A 136 2.51 13.34 1.53
C VAL A 136 1.31 14.16 1.97
N SER A 137 1.54 15.05 2.92
CA SER A 137 0.53 15.93 3.51
C SER A 137 1.09 17.33 3.73
N SER A 138 0.20 18.29 3.99
CA SER A 138 0.62 19.65 4.31
C SER A 138 -0.30 20.26 5.36
N SER A 139 0.30 20.94 6.33
CA SER A 139 -0.44 21.78 7.28
C SER A 139 -1.10 22.96 6.58
N THR A 140 -0.49 23.49 5.52
CA THR A 140 -0.92 24.70 4.79
C THR A 140 -1.91 24.43 3.67
N TYR A 141 -1.94 23.20 3.12
CA TYR A 141 -2.77 22.87 1.95
C TYR A 141 -3.75 21.73 2.24
N GLU A 142 -4.93 21.80 1.64
CA GLU A 142 -5.88 20.69 1.57
C GLU A 142 -5.74 20.00 0.22
N THR A 143 -5.71 18.67 0.27
CA THR A 143 -5.67 17.84 -0.93
C THR A 143 -7.06 17.28 -1.17
N ASN A 144 -7.60 17.56 -2.35
CA ASN A 144 -8.81 16.90 -2.81
C ASN A 144 -8.46 15.98 -3.97
N VAL A 145 -8.88 14.73 -3.86
CA VAL A 145 -8.72 13.73 -4.92
C VAL A 145 -10.05 13.57 -5.61
N GLU A 146 -10.05 13.84 -6.90
CA GLU A 146 -11.18 13.62 -7.79
C GLU A 146 -11.07 12.25 -8.45
N TYR A 147 -12.18 11.55 -8.49
CA TYR A 147 -12.29 10.25 -9.12
C TYR A 147 -13.57 10.15 -9.93
N SER A 148 -13.47 9.50 -11.08
CA SER A 148 -14.58 9.28 -12.00
C SER A 148 -15.13 7.88 -11.74
N GLY A 149 -16.32 7.80 -11.16
CA GLY A 149 -17.05 6.55 -11.01
C GLY A 149 -18.31 6.55 -11.87
N ARG A 150 -19.02 5.42 -11.92
CA ARG A 150 -20.31 5.32 -12.66
C ARG A 150 -21.40 6.28 -12.15
N ARG A 151 -21.35 6.72 -10.89
CA ARG A 151 -22.25 7.76 -10.34
C ARG A 151 -21.77 9.19 -10.63
N GLY A 152 -20.86 9.36 -11.57
CA GLY A 152 -20.27 10.63 -11.95
C GLY A 152 -18.97 10.95 -11.19
N ARG A 153 -18.54 12.20 -11.33
CA ARG A 153 -17.33 12.73 -10.70
C ARG A 153 -17.57 12.89 -9.20
N ARG A 154 -16.71 12.27 -8.40
CA ARG A 154 -16.67 12.43 -6.95
C ARG A 154 -15.38 13.13 -6.54
N GLN A 155 -15.44 13.84 -5.43
CA GLN A 155 -14.30 14.54 -4.87
C GLN A 155 -14.27 14.23 -3.38
N ASN A 156 -13.19 13.60 -2.93
CA ASN A 156 -12.95 13.38 -1.51
C ASN A 156 -11.82 14.28 -1.05
N ARG A 157 -12.03 14.97 0.07
CA ARG A 157 -10.93 15.57 0.83
C ARG A 157 -10.12 14.43 1.46
N VAL A 158 -8.80 14.49 1.30
CA VAL A 158 -7.87 13.52 1.91
C VAL A 158 -6.85 14.27 2.76
N ASP A 159 -6.52 13.70 3.91
CA ASP A 159 -5.53 14.29 4.83
C ASP A 159 -4.09 14.16 4.29
N GLY A 160 -3.87 13.22 3.39
CA GLY A 160 -2.63 13.07 2.64
C GLY A 160 -2.75 12.04 1.53
N VAL A 161 -1.73 12.00 0.68
CA VAL A 161 -1.59 11.03 -0.41
C VAL A 161 -0.40 10.14 -0.10
N PRO A 162 -0.55 8.80 -0.11
CA PRO A 162 0.57 7.90 0.08
C PRO A 162 1.68 8.13 -0.93
N ALA A 163 2.93 8.17 -0.47
CA ALA A 163 4.08 8.29 -1.38
C ALA A 163 4.32 7.00 -2.19
N THR A 164 3.81 5.86 -1.74
CA THR A 164 3.99 4.56 -2.39
C THR A 164 2.76 3.67 -2.16
N VAL A 165 2.57 2.68 -3.02
CA VAL A 165 1.55 1.65 -2.82
C VAL A 165 1.88 0.76 -1.61
N MET A 166 3.14 0.76 -1.17
CA MET A 166 3.59 0.04 0.03
C MET A 166 3.15 0.69 1.34
N TYR A 167 2.43 1.82 1.27
CA TYR A 167 1.96 2.53 2.44
C TYR A 167 0.93 1.74 3.25
N VAL A 168 1.20 1.58 4.55
CA VAL A 168 0.28 0.96 5.52
C VAL A 168 0.23 1.80 6.79
N THR A 169 -0.92 1.87 7.47
CA THR A 169 -0.99 2.53 8.80
C THR A 169 -1.54 1.58 9.84
N ARG A 170 -0.86 1.47 10.98
CA ARG A 170 -1.35 0.73 12.16
C ARG A 170 -1.91 -0.67 11.82
N GLY A 171 -1.23 -1.39 10.92
CA GLY A 171 -1.62 -2.75 10.50
C GLY A 171 -2.85 -2.86 9.59
N HIS A 172 -3.40 -1.75 9.09
CA HIS A 172 -4.53 -1.74 8.17
C HIS A 172 -4.08 -1.18 6.82
N PHE A 173 -4.68 -1.69 5.74
CA PHE A 173 -4.53 -1.16 4.38
C PHE A 173 -5.62 -0.09 4.16
N PRO A 174 -5.36 1.21 4.49
CA PRO A 174 -6.44 2.18 4.71
C PRO A 174 -6.82 2.95 3.43
N HIS A 175 -6.11 2.72 2.32
CA HIS A 175 -6.14 3.64 1.17
C HIS A 175 -6.36 2.98 -0.18
N ALA A 176 -7.05 1.82 -0.21
CA ALA A 176 -7.48 1.22 -1.46
C ALA A 176 -8.11 2.27 -2.40
N SER A 177 -8.98 3.11 -1.84
CA SER A 177 -9.64 4.20 -2.58
C SER A 177 -8.71 5.27 -3.16
N ILE A 178 -7.51 5.51 -2.63
CA ILE A 178 -6.53 6.46 -3.22
C ILE A 178 -5.66 5.75 -4.25
N VAL A 179 -5.26 4.51 -3.96
CA VAL A 179 -4.50 3.65 -4.91
C VAL A 179 -5.30 3.47 -6.20
N THR A 180 -6.62 3.35 -6.07
CA THR A 180 -7.53 3.02 -7.16
C THR A 180 -8.39 4.21 -7.60
N ALA A 181 -8.33 5.35 -6.88
CA ALA A 181 -9.08 6.58 -7.16
C ALA A 181 -9.13 6.93 -8.64
N ASN A 182 -8.02 6.71 -9.36
CA ASN A 182 -8.01 6.84 -10.80
C ASN A 182 -6.82 6.13 -11.42
N ARG A 183 -6.88 6.02 -12.75
CA ARG A 183 -5.80 5.44 -13.57
C ARG A 183 -4.46 6.18 -13.43
N GLU A 184 -4.43 7.46 -13.07
CA GLU A 184 -3.17 8.21 -12.93
C GLU A 184 -2.39 7.72 -11.70
N PHE A 185 -3.06 7.57 -10.55
CA PHE A 185 -2.46 7.00 -9.35
C PHE A 185 -2.04 5.56 -9.53
N LEU A 186 -2.90 4.74 -10.14
CA LEU A 186 -2.55 3.35 -10.45
C LEU A 186 -1.29 3.26 -11.32
N THR A 187 -1.18 4.10 -12.35
CA THR A 187 0.02 4.18 -13.21
C THR A 187 1.24 4.64 -12.43
N TYR A 188 1.07 5.66 -11.58
CA TYR A 188 2.15 6.15 -10.73
C TYR A 188 2.71 5.06 -9.82
N TYR A 189 1.85 4.32 -9.12
CA TYR A 189 2.28 3.27 -8.21
C TYR A 189 2.96 2.10 -8.93
N VAL A 190 2.51 1.75 -10.13
CA VAL A 190 3.24 0.78 -10.98
C VAL A 190 4.65 1.27 -11.32
N ARG A 191 4.80 2.54 -11.72
CA ARG A 191 6.12 3.12 -12.01
C ARG A 191 6.99 3.18 -10.77
N GLU A 192 6.42 3.52 -9.62
CA GLU A 192 7.12 3.56 -8.35
C GLU A 192 7.71 2.18 -7.99
N LEU A 193 6.94 1.10 -8.16
CA LEU A 193 7.44 -0.27 -8.00
C LEU A 193 8.57 -0.64 -8.97
N LEU A 194 8.55 -0.05 -10.17
CA LEU A 194 9.62 -0.20 -11.18
C LEU A 194 10.85 0.69 -10.92
N GLY A 195 10.91 1.37 -9.76
CA GLY A 195 12.06 2.16 -9.33
C GLY A 195 12.05 3.62 -9.80
N PHE A 196 10.93 4.09 -10.36
CA PHE A 196 10.79 5.53 -10.63
C PHE A 196 10.67 6.31 -9.31
N PRO A 197 11.10 7.58 -9.28
CA PRO A 197 11.05 8.39 -8.05
C PRO A 197 9.64 8.52 -7.46
N LYS A 198 9.55 8.42 -6.12
CA LYS A 198 8.34 8.69 -5.35
C LYS A 198 7.98 10.19 -5.37
N ILE A 199 6.71 10.50 -5.13
CA ILE A 199 6.24 11.83 -4.73
C ILE A 199 6.85 12.14 -3.36
N GLN A 200 7.56 13.25 -3.23
CA GLN A 200 8.24 13.64 -1.99
C GLN A 200 7.54 14.77 -1.24
N ASN A 201 6.73 15.56 -1.95
CA ASN A 201 6.12 16.75 -1.38
C ASN A 201 4.81 17.10 -2.10
N ILE A 202 4.08 18.08 -1.54
CA ILE A 202 2.80 18.51 -2.08
C ILE A 202 2.89 19.03 -3.52
N ASN A 203 4.02 19.63 -3.93
CA ASN A 203 4.17 20.17 -5.28
C ASN A 203 4.25 19.06 -6.33
N ASP A 204 4.78 17.88 -5.97
CA ASP A 204 4.76 16.71 -6.85
C ASP A 204 3.34 16.25 -7.17
N LEU A 205 2.37 16.50 -6.28
CA LEU A 205 0.97 16.16 -6.52
C LEU A 205 0.34 16.98 -7.65
N SER A 206 0.92 18.13 -8.01
CA SER A 206 0.43 18.95 -9.13
C SER A 206 0.52 18.26 -10.49
N LYS A 207 1.33 17.19 -10.60
CA LYS A 207 1.48 16.38 -11.80
C LYS A 207 0.24 15.53 -12.10
N PHE A 208 -0.63 15.32 -11.11
CA PHE A 208 -1.84 14.53 -11.22
C PHE A 208 -3.04 15.43 -11.48
N LYS A 209 -3.71 15.25 -12.62
CA LYS A 209 -4.86 16.10 -13.01
C LYS A 209 -6.03 15.94 -12.05
N SER A 210 -6.15 14.75 -11.48
CA SER A 210 -7.15 14.37 -10.49
C SER A 210 -6.93 15.00 -9.11
N VAL A 211 -5.75 15.57 -8.84
CA VAL A 211 -5.45 16.16 -7.54
C VAL A 211 -5.67 17.67 -7.61
N LYS A 212 -6.53 18.17 -6.72
CA LYS A 212 -6.73 19.61 -6.52
C LYS A 212 -6.16 20.00 -5.16
N ILE A 213 -5.04 20.72 -5.20
CA ILE A 213 -4.39 21.28 -4.03
C ILE A 213 -4.96 22.69 -3.82
N ARG A 214 -5.45 22.98 -2.62
CA ARG A 214 -5.95 24.32 -2.24
C ARG A 214 -5.27 24.77 -0.97
N LYS A 215 -4.93 26.06 -0.86
CA LYS A 215 -4.44 26.61 0.41
C LYS A 215 -5.59 26.54 1.43
N LYS A 216 -5.32 26.06 2.64
CA LYS A 216 -6.27 26.18 3.75
C LYS A 216 -6.52 27.67 3.95
N LEU A 217 -7.77 28.08 3.85
CA LEU A 217 -8.14 29.41 4.35
C LEU A 217 -7.89 29.35 5.85
N GLU A 218 -7.12 30.30 6.38
CA GLU A 218 -7.04 30.48 7.82
C GLU A 218 -8.48 30.68 8.29
N THR A 219 -9.03 29.69 8.97
CA THR A 219 -10.22 29.91 9.80
C THR A 219 -9.76 30.95 10.78
N ALA A 220 -10.15 32.21 10.55
CA ALA A 220 -9.94 33.27 11.51
C ALA A 220 -10.49 32.77 12.84
N GLU A 221 -9.60 32.47 13.78
CA GLU A 221 -9.93 32.28 15.19
C GLU A 221 -10.61 33.58 15.64
N ASN A 222 -11.93 33.63 15.51
CA ASN A 222 -12.74 34.75 15.90
C ASN A 222 -14.02 34.27 16.62
N ASP A 223 -13.90 33.17 17.37
CA ASP A 223 -14.92 32.69 18.32
C ASP A 223 -14.38 32.60 19.75
N SER A 224 -13.29 33.31 20.08
CA SER A 224 -12.96 33.65 21.46
C SER A 224 -13.36 35.11 21.73
N VAL A 225 -14.63 35.31 22.08
CA VAL A 225 -15.16 36.22 23.12
C VAL A 225 -16.67 36.36 22.86
N ARG A 226 -17.47 35.53 23.51
CA ARG A 226 -18.79 35.91 24.04
C ARG A 226 -19.19 35.00 25.19
#